data_AF-A0A7G6X6C9-F1
#
_entry.id   AF-A0A7G6X6C9-F1
#
_cell.length_a   1.000
_cell.length_b   1.000
_cell.length_c   1.000
_cell.angle_alpha   90.00
_cell.angle_beta   90.00
_cell.angle_gamma   90.00
#
_symmetry.space_group_name_H-M   'P 1'
#
loop_
_entity.id
_entity.type
_entity.pdbx_description
1 polymer ?
#
loop_
_entity_poly.entity_id
_entity_poly.type
_entity_poly.pdbx_seq_one_letter_code
_entity_poly.pdbx_strand_id
1 'polypeptide(L)'
;MAAAALVVFAHRHEVIHLIYSAVDEADAVRRIADLLQISEATVGLVLAKPLGWMLPQSRADLELASARPSAPEKQVAADASTA
;
A
#
# COMPACT_ATOMS: atom_id res chain seq x y z
N MET A 1 3.22 -2.41 4.69
CA MET A 1 2.55 -1.28 4.00
C MET A 1 3.48 -0.44 3.13
N ALA A 2 4.60 0.12 3.64
CA ALA A 2 5.50 0.95 2.82
C ALA A 2 6.08 0.21 1.60
N ALA A 3 6.49 -1.04 1.76
CA ALA A 3 6.97 -1.88 0.65
C ALA A 3 5.91 -2.08 -0.45
N ALA A 4 4.65 -2.37 -0.09
CA ALA A 4 3.56 -2.50 -1.06
C ALA A 4 3.30 -1.18 -1.80
N ALA A 5 3.28 -0.05 -1.07
CA ALA A 5 3.15 1.26 -1.70
C ALA A 5 4.31 1.55 -2.67
N LEU A 6 5.53 1.10 -2.38
CA LEU A 6 6.68 1.23 -3.26
C LEU A 6 6.53 0.39 -4.55
N VAL A 7 5.98 -0.82 -4.46
CA VAL A 7 5.67 -1.66 -5.63
C VAL A 7 4.63 -1.00 -6.53
N VAL A 8 3.56 -0.48 -5.95
CA VAL A 8 2.52 0.27 -6.69
C VAL A 8 3.12 1.56 -7.27
N PHE A 9 3.99 2.26 -6.52
CA PHE A 9 4.69 3.47 -6.99
C PHE A 9 5.58 3.19 -8.21
N ALA A 10 6.28 2.05 -8.21
CA ALA A 10 7.16 1.65 -9.31
C ALA A 10 6.39 1.49 -10.62
N HIS A 11 5.13 1.05 -10.55
CA HIS A 11 4.22 0.84 -11.69
C HIS A 11 3.10 1.89 -11.75
N ARG A 12 3.33 3.09 -11.18
CA ARG A 12 2.27 4.08 -10.98
C ARG A 12 1.57 4.52 -12.27
N HIS A 13 2.25 4.49 -13.42
CA HIS A 13 1.64 4.86 -14.70
C HIS A 13 0.67 3.78 -15.17
N GLU A 14 1.10 2.53 -15.13
CA GLU A 14 0.27 1.37 -15.45
C GLU A 14 -0.94 1.26 -14.51
N VAL A 15 -0.71 1.47 -13.20
CA VAL A 15 -1.77 1.51 -12.19
C VAL A 15 -2.82 2.57 -12.52
N ILE A 16 -2.41 3.78 -12.87
CA ILE A 16 -3.34 4.85 -13.27
C ILE A 16 -4.12 4.46 -14.53
N HIS A 17 -3.48 3.85 -15.52
CA HIS A 17 -4.17 3.35 -16.71
C HIS A 17 -5.19 2.25 -16.39
N LEU A 18 -4.88 1.35 -15.46
CA LEU A 18 -5.82 0.33 -15.00
C LEU A 18 -7.02 0.96 -14.30
N ILE A 19 -6.80 1.96 -13.45
CA ILE A 19 -7.89 2.70 -12.77
C ILE A 19 -8.82 3.36 -13.79
N TYR A 20 -8.27 4.08 -14.79
CA TYR A 20 -9.10 4.76 -15.80
C TYR A 20 -9.82 3.82 -16.78
N SER A 21 -9.32 2.59 -16.94
CA SER A 21 -9.92 1.60 -17.86
C SER A 21 -10.81 0.59 -17.16
N ALA A 22 -10.89 0.62 -15.83
CA ALA A 22 -11.71 -0.30 -15.05
C ALA A 22 -13.20 0.03 -15.16
N VAL A 23 -14.03 -1.01 -15.09
CA VAL A 23 -15.49 -0.86 -15.09
C VAL A 23 -15.98 -0.26 -13.76
N ASP A 24 -15.38 -0.70 -12.66
CA ASP A 24 -15.66 -0.25 -11.31
C ASP A 24 -14.41 -0.37 -10.41
N GLU A 25 -14.55 -0.03 -9.13
CA GLU A 25 -13.45 -0.10 -8.16
C GLU A 25 -12.94 -1.53 -7.95
N ALA A 26 -13.84 -2.52 -7.90
CA ALA A 26 -13.47 -3.92 -7.68
C ALA A 26 -12.65 -4.47 -8.85
N ASP A 27 -13.04 -4.12 -10.09
CA ASP A 27 -12.28 -4.45 -11.29
C ASP A 27 -10.89 -3.81 -11.30
N ALA A 28 -10.78 -2.53 -10.92
CA ALA A 28 -9.49 -1.86 -10.81
C ALA A 28 -8.57 -2.57 -9.80
N VAL A 29 -9.09 -2.84 -8.59
CA VAL A 29 -8.34 -3.50 -7.51
C VAL A 29 -7.85 -4.87 -7.94
N ARG A 30 -8.71 -5.70 -8.53
CA ARG A 30 -8.36 -7.03 -9.03
C ARG A 30 -7.27 -6.97 -10.10
N ARG A 31 -7.43 -6.11 -11.11
CA ARG A 31 -6.46 -5.98 -12.21
C ARG A 31 -5.09 -5.48 -11.73
N ILE A 32 -5.06 -4.59 -10.73
CA ILE A 32 -3.82 -4.10 -10.13
C ILE A 32 -3.17 -5.19 -9.26
N ALA A 33 -3.97 -5.95 -8.50
CA ALA A 33 -3.49 -7.08 -7.71
C ALA A 33 -2.84 -8.14 -8.61
N ASP A 34 -3.49 -8.47 -9.73
CA ASP A 34 -2.97 -9.38 -10.75
C ASP A 34 -1.68 -8.83 -11.39
N LEU A 35 -1.62 -7.55 -11.74
CA LEU A 35 -0.42 -6.92 -12.31
C LEU A 35 0.78 -6.99 -11.34
N LEU A 36 0.55 -6.67 -10.07
CA LEU A 36 1.60 -6.48 -9.07
C LEU A 36 1.90 -7.73 -8.23
N GLN A 37 1.13 -8.80 -8.41
CA GLN A 37 1.24 -10.06 -7.65
C GLN A 37 1.16 -9.84 -6.13
N ILE A 38 0.24 -8.98 -5.70
CA ILE A 38 -0.06 -8.70 -4.28
C ILE A 38 -1.56 -8.84 -4.01
N SER A 39 -1.96 -8.97 -2.75
CA SER A 39 -3.39 -9.16 -2.42
C SER A 39 -4.24 -7.93 -2.73
N GLU A 40 -5.48 -8.17 -3.18
CA GLU A 40 -6.49 -7.12 -3.42
C GLU A 40 -6.69 -6.22 -2.19
N ALA A 41 -6.72 -6.81 -0.98
CA ALA A 41 -6.80 -6.05 0.27
C ALA A 41 -5.63 -5.07 0.44
N THR A 42 -4.41 -5.47 0.05
CA THR A 42 -3.24 -4.58 0.10
C THR A 42 -3.35 -3.46 -0.92
N VAL A 43 -3.82 -3.77 -2.14
CA VAL A 43 -4.08 -2.76 -3.18
C VAL A 43 -5.09 -1.75 -2.69
N GLY A 44 -6.22 -2.19 -2.14
CA GLY A 44 -7.25 -1.29 -1.59
C GLY A 44 -6.69 -0.34 -0.53
N LEU A 45 -5.87 -0.85 0.40
CA LEU A 45 -5.21 -0.01 1.42
C LEU A 45 -4.22 1.01 0.83
N VAL A 46 -3.55 0.68 -0.29
CA VAL A 46 -2.65 1.62 -0.97
C VAL A 46 -3.44 2.68 -1.75
N LEU A 47 -4.49 2.28 -2.46
CA LEU A 47 -5.33 3.19 -3.24
C LEU A 47 -6.16 4.13 -2.35
N ALA A 48 -6.45 3.75 -1.11
CA ALA A 48 -7.09 4.63 -0.12
C ALA A 48 -6.19 5.81 0.33
N LYS A 49 -4.89 5.82 -0.01
CA LYS A 49 -3.98 6.90 0.40
C LYS A 49 -4.13 8.12 -0.52
N PRO A 50 -3.94 9.36 0.00
CA PRO A 50 -4.03 10.58 -0.81
C PRO A 50 -3.02 10.60 -1.96
N LEU A 51 -3.42 11.03 -3.16
CA LEU A 51 -2.60 11.02 -4.39
C LEU A 51 -1.19 11.62 -4.28
N GLY A 52 -0.94 12.48 -3.27
CA GLY A 52 0.38 13.04 -2.99
C GLY A 52 1.50 12.00 -2.90
N TRP A 53 1.23 10.77 -2.46
CA TRP A 53 2.26 9.72 -2.38
C TRP A 53 2.78 9.24 -3.76
N MET A 54 2.05 9.53 -4.85
CA MET A 54 2.44 9.17 -6.22
C MET A 54 3.38 10.20 -6.86
N LEU A 55 3.65 11.31 -6.18
CA LEU A 55 4.56 12.35 -6.67
C LEU A 55 6.02 11.88 -6.60
N PRO A 56 6.89 12.31 -7.54
CA PRO A 56 8.29 11.89 -7.58
C PRO A 56 9.03 12.08 -6.25
N GLN A 57 8.77 13.18 -5.54
CA GLN A 57 9.39 13.49 -4.25
C GLN A 57 9.09 12.47 -3.15
N SER A 58 7.94 11.79 -3.21
CA SER A 58 7.54 10.80 -2.20
C SER A 58 8.28 9.48 -2.32
N ARG A 59 9.02 9.25 -3.42
CA ARG A 59 9.77 8.01 -3.65
C ARG A 59 10.78 7.74 -2.55
N ALA A 60 11.60 8.72 -2.20
CA ALA A 60 12.66 8.57 -1.21
C ALA A 60 12.09 8.23 0.18
N ASP A 61 10.96 8.84 0.55
CA ASP A 61 10.28 8.57 1.81
C ASP A 61 9.70 7.15 1.85
N LEU A 62 9.15 6.67 0.72
CA LEU A 62 8.64 5.30 0.59
C LEU A 62 9.77 4.26 0.67
N GLU A 63 10.89 4.50 0.00
CA GLU A 63 12.08 3.66 0.06
C GLU A 63 12.60 3.56 1.50
N LEU A 64 12.77 4.71 2.17
CA LEU A 64 13.21 4.77 3.57
C LEU A 64 12.24 4.05 4.52
N ALA A 65 10.94 4.24 4.35
CA ALA A 65 9.93 3.57 5.17
C ALA A 65 9.85 2.06 4.89
N SER A 66 10.17 1.62 3.68
CA SER A 66 10.21 0.19 3.32
C SER A 66 11.44 -0.54 3.85
N ALA A 67 12.55 0.18 4.03
CA ALA A 67 13.81 -0.38 4.52
C ALA A 67 13.87 -0.59 6.03
N ARG A 68 12.87 -0.09 6.79
CA ARG A 68 12.79 -0.34 8.23
C ARG A 68 12.18 -1.72 8.46
N PRO A 69 12.92 -2.69 9.04
CA PRO A 69 12.31 -3.93 9.48
C PRO A 69 11.22 -3.58 10.50
N SER A 70 10.00 -4.09 10.29
CA SER A 70 8.91 -3.93 11.23
C SER A 70 9.39 -4.43 12.60
N ALA A 71 9.60 -3.51 13.54
CA ALA A 71 9.80 -3.90 14.93
C ALA A 71 8.57 -4.73 15.33
N PRO A 72 8.73 -5.91 15.97
CA PRO A 72 7.58 -6.70 16.38
C PRO A 72 6.70 -5.82 17.26
N GLU A 73 5.42 -5.73 16.90
CA GLU A 73 4.39 -5.04 17.66
C GLU A 73 4.47 -5.57 19.11
N LYS A 74 4.95 -4.73 20.02
CA LYS A 74 4.95 -5.05 21.44
C LYS A 74 3.48 -5.15 21.85
N GLN A 75 3.03 -6.39 22.01
CA GLN A 75 1.72 -6.77 22.48
C GLN A 75 1.45 -6.10 23.83
N VAL A 76 0.80 -4.93 23.82
CA VAL A 76 0.24 -4.31 25.02
C VAL A 76 -1.13 -4.96 25.24
N ALA A 77 -1.07 -6.18 25.74
CA ALA A 77 -2.20 -6.87 26.35
C ALA A 77 -1.69 -7.58 27.60
N ALA A 78 -1.49 -6.81 28.67
CA ALA A 78 -1.54 -7.25 30.06
C ALA A 78 -1.11 -6.07 30.96
N ASP A 79 -2.05 -5.16 31.24
CA ASP A 79 -2.15 -4.64 32.61
C ASP A 79 -3.59 -4.17 32.88
N ALA A 80 -4.49 -5.15 32.88
CA ALA A 80 -5.76 -5.04 33.56
C ALA A 80 -5.78 -6.15 34.62
N SER A 81 -5.04 -5.95 35.71
CA SER A 81 -5.26 -6.64 36.97
C SER A 81 -4.30 -6.11 38.05
N THR A 82 -4.71 -5.10 38.80
CA THR A 82 -4.38 -5.05 40.22
C THR A 82 -5.53 -4.39 40.98
N ALA A 83 -6.12 -5.24 41.84
CA ALA A 83 -6.94 -5.03 43.03
C ALA A 83 -7.36 -3.60 43.43
#